data_AF-A0A4V3I3P4-F1
#
_entry.id   AF-A0A4V3I3P4-F1
#
_cell.length_a   1.000
_cell.length_b   1.000
_cell.length_c   1.000
_cell.angle_alpha   90.00
_cell.angle_beta   90.00
_cell.angle_gamma   90.00
#
_symmetry.space_group_name_H-M   'P 1'
#
loop_
_entity.id
_entity.type
_entity.pdbx_description
1 polymer ?
#
loop_
_entity_poly.entity_id
_entity_poly.type
_entity_poly.pdbx_seq_one_letter_code
_entity_poly.pdbx_strand_id
1 'polypeptide(L)'
;MIDRLPSESHNVGNRLLLIGGPVGSGKSTLVKALAQKLSPFASVNEKRANSYLTHLEHLKRLPNVLVFCTSLAGQPLQPRFLEQCALVVQLPTPTVAHRFSLLRRQFQEFVWLNIITGYDNDLSELPCYAVAKLQYSVRIVAPGSLILALANHIPDDRPLRFVDQMLYRSLPSFLEPSSGSGCSIEIAVDITAKYLNHVLVSGGKDKTPH
;
A
#
# COMPACT_ATOMS: atom_id res chain seq x y z
N MET A 1 23.90 -17.69 6.89
CA MET A 1 23.09 -18.92 6.85
C MET A 1 22.09 -18.71 5.74
N ILE A 2 22.29 -19.40 4.62
CA ILE A 2 21.82 -19.01 3.28
C ILE A 2 20.28 -19.15 3.20
N ASP A 3 19.59 -18.03 3.00
CA ASP A 3 18.21 -17.97 2.52
C ASP A 3 18.14 -18.68 1.18
N ARG A 4 17.77 -19.98 1.21
CA ARG A 4 17.32 -20.67 0.01
C ARG A 4 15.94 -20.13 -0.31
N LEU A 5 15.89 -19.18 -1.24
CA LEU A 5 14.70 -18.97 -2.07
C LEU A 5 14.23 -20.35 -2.55
N PRO A 6 12.97 -20.76 -2.29
CA PRO A 6 12.46 -21.97 -2.90
C PRO A 6 12.52 -21.75 -4.42
N SER A 7 13.29 -22.63 -5.08
CA SER A 7 13.28 -22.81 -6.53
C SER A 7 11.84 -22.75 -7.03
N GLU A 8 11.57 -22.00 -8.11
CA GLU A 8 10.25 -21.92 -8.75
C GLU A 8 9.75 -23.33 -9.11
N SER A 9 9.10 -24.00 -8.17
CA SER A 9 8.44 -25.28 -8.39
C SER A 9 7.07 -24.98 -8.96
N HIS A 10 7.00 -24.69 -10.26
CA HIS A 10 5.75 -24.55 -10.99
C HIS A 10 5.06 -25.92 -11.04
N ASN A 11 4.26 -26.23 -10.01
CA ASN A 11 3.44 -27.42 -9.97
C ASN A 11 2.10 -27.11 -10.64
N VAL A 12 2.03 -27.33 -11.96
CA VAL A 12 0.95 -26.87 -12.86
C VAL A 12 -0.45 -27.44 -12.51
N GLY A 13 -0.55 -28.42 -11.60
CA GLY A 13 -1.82 -28.94 -11.10
C GLY A 13 -2.35 -28.31 -9.79
N ASN A 14 -1.51 -27.58 -9.05
CA ASN A 14 -1.89 -27.05 -7.74
C ASN A 14 -2.63 -25.71 -7.86
N ARG A 15 -3.60 -25.48 -6.97
CA ARG A 15 -4.47 -24.28 -6.97
C ARG A 15 -4.28 -23.41 -5.74
N LEU A 16 -3.12 -23.54 -5.11
CA LEU A 16 -2.72 -22.82 -3.91
C LEU A 16 -1.62 -21.83 -4.26
N LEU A 17 -1.88 -20.55 -4.03
CA LEU A 17 -0.92 -19.47 -4.22
C LEU A 17 -0.55 -18.89 -2.86
N LEU A 18 0.75 -18.78 -2.59
CA LEU A 18 1.28 -18.18 -1.38
C LEU A 18 1.91 -16.83 -1.69
N ILE A 19 1.53 -15.81 -0.94
CA ILE A 19 2.10 -14.46 -1.03
C ILE A 19 2.76 -14.11 0.32
N GLY A 20 4.09 -14.11 0.35
CA GLY A 20 4.92 -13.70 1.48
C GLY A 20 5.35 -12.23 1.40
N GLY A 21 5.85 -11.67 2.50
CA GLY A 21 6.43 -10.33 2.54
C GLY A 21 6.28 -9.60 3.87
N PRO A 22 6.96 -8.45 4.09
CA PRO A 22 6.93 -7.67 5.35
C PRO A 22 5.53 -7.20 5.76
N VAL A 23 5.32 -6.84 7.03
CA VAL A 23 4.02 -6.28 7.47
C VAL A 23 3.70 -5.04 6.63
N GLY A 24 2.45 -4.90 6.18
CA GLY A 24 2.04 -3.70 5.46
C GLY A 24 2.45 -3.58 3.99
N SER A 25 3.12 -4.59 3.42
CA SER A 25 3.45 -4.69 1.98
C SER A 25 2.24 -4.86 1.04
N GLY A 26 1.01 -4.89 1.57
CA GLY A 26 -0.20 -4.96 0.75
C GLY A 26 -0.59 -6.37 0.28
N LYS A 27 0.00 -7.45 0.81
CA LYS A 27 -0.34 -8.85 0.47
C LYS A 27 -1.85 -9.13 0.40
N SER A 28 -2.59 -8.81 1.47
CA SER A 28 -4.03 -9.05 1.52
C SER A 28 -4.82 -8.16 0.56
N THR A 29 -4.33 -6.94 0.29
CA THR A 29 -4.92 -6.05 -0.71
C THR A 29 -4.74 -6.62 -2.11
N LEU A 30 -3.55 -7.16 -2.42
CA LEU A 30 -3.27 -7.83 -3.68
C LEU A 30 -4.17 -9.06 -3.88
N VAL A 31 -4.32 -9.91 -2.86
CA VAL A 31 -5.22 -11.07 -2.92
C VAL A 31 -6.66 -10.64 -3.22
N LYS A 32 -7.15 -9.61 -2.53
CA LYS A 32 -8.51 -9.08 -2.77
C LYS A 32 -8.68 -8.52 -4.18
N ALA A 33 -7.70 -7.75 -4.67
CA ALA A 33 -7.73 -7.18 -6.01
C ALA A 33 -7.68 -8.27 -7.09
N LEU A 34 -6.87 -9.32 -6.90
CA LEU A 34 -6.82 -10.49 -7.78
C LEU A 34 -8.14 -11.25 -7.75
N ALA A 35 -8.70 -11.52 -6.57
CA ALA A 35 -9.99 -12.18 -6.43
C ALA A 35 -11.09 -11.40 -7.15
N GLN A 36 -11.15 -10.07 -6.96
CA GLN A 36 -12.13 -9.21 -7.62
C GLN A 36 -11.97 -9.18 -9.15
N LYS A 37 -10.72 -9.23 -9.64
CA LYS A 37 -10.42 -9.22 -11.08
C LYS A 37 -10.64 -10.58 -11.76
N LEU A 38 -10.49 -11.68 -11.01
CA LEU A 38 -10.71 -13.04 -11.50
C LEU A 38 -12.17 -13.50 -11.37
N SER A 39 -12.93 -12.98 -10.40
CA SER A 39 -14.34 -13.31 -10.21
C SER A 39 -15.12 -12.26 -9.40
N PRO A 40 -16.33 -11.84 -9.81
CA PRO A 40 -17.16 -10.93 -9.03
C PRO A 40 -17.82 -11.54 -7.78
N PHE A 41 -17.62 -12.84 -7.50
CA PHE A 41 -18.30 -13.55 -6.40
C PHE A 41 -17.34 -14.09 -5.32
N ALA A 42 -17.69 -13.79 -4.07
CA ALA A 42 -17.25 -14.35 -2.78
C ALA A 42 -15.74 -14.51 -2.50
N SER A 43 -15.18 -13.58 -1.72
CA SER A 43 -13.90 -13.72 -1.02
C SER A 43 -14.15 -14.12 0.44
N VAL A 44 -13.70 -15.31 0.85
CA VAL A 44 -13.73 -15.76 2.26
C VAL A 44 -12.38 -15.45 2.90
N ASN A 45 -12.38 -14.77 4.04
CA ASN A 45 -11.18 -14.49 4.83
C ASN A 45 -11.24 -15.29 6.14
N GLU A 46 -10.42 -16.33 6.29
CA GLU A 46 -10.33 -17.11 7.53
C GLU A 46 -8.93 -17.07 8.14
N LYS A 47 -8.89 -17.00 9.48
CA LYS A 47 -7.65 -17.01 10.28
C LYS A 47 -7.73 -18.17 11.28
N ARG A 48 -7.03 -19.28 11.05
CA ARG A 48 -6.61 -20.30 12.05
C ARG A 48 -5.84 -21.45 11.37
N ALA A 49 -4.96 -22.13 12.11
CA ALA A 49 -4.09 -23.18 11.59
C ALA A 49 -4.00 -24.35 12.59
N ASN A 50 -4.62 -25.48 12.26
CA ASN A 50 -4.08 -26.84 12.51
C ASN A 50 -5.02 -27.97 12.07
N SER A 51 -6.32 -27.73 11.87
CA SER A 51 -7.26 -28.70 11.24
C SER A 51 -7.52 -28.45 9.75
N TYR A 52 -6.83 -27.45 9.16
CA TYR A 52 -7.18 -26.92 7.83
C TYR A 52 -6.44 -27.57 6.69
N LEU A 53 -5.27 -28.19 6.86
CA LEU A 53 -4.55 -28.78 5.71
C LEU A 53 -5.43 -29.81 4.98
N THR A 54 -6.19 -30.61 5.72
CA THR A 54 -7.16 -31.56 5.17
C THR A 54 -8.31 -30.86 4.43
N HIS A 55 -8.91 -29.81 5.01
CA HIS A 55 -9.97 -29.03 4.36
C HIS A 55 -9.47 -28.28 3.12
N LEU A 56 -8.25 -27.76 3.18
CA LEU A 56 -7.59 -27.02 2.10
C LEU A 56 -7.27 -27.99 0.95
N GLU A 57 -6.91 -29.23 1.23
CA GLU A 57 -6.79 -30.28 0.21
C GLU A 57 -8.12 -30.62 -0.47
N HIS A 58 -9.23 -30.67 0.27
CA HIS A 58 -10.54 -30.85 -0.34
C HIS A 58 -10.94 -29.67 -1.23
N LEU A 59 -10.66 -28.44 -0.80
CA LEU A 59 -10.95 -27.24 -1.58
C LEU A 59 -10.09 -27.13 -2.85
N LYS A 60 -8.80 -27.49 -2.79
CA LYS A 60 -7.90 -27.49 -3.96
C LYS A 60 -8.34 -28.46 -5.07
N ARG A 61 -9.12 -29.50 -4.75
CA ARG A 61 -9.61 -30.47 -5.75
C ARG A 61 -10.79 -29.95 -6.56
N LEU A 62 -11.45 -28.88 -6.12
CA LEU A 62 -12.60 -28.33 -6.82
C LEU A 62 -12.14 -27.54 -8.07
N PRO A 63 -12.73 -27.82 -9.25
CA PRO A 63 -12.28 -27.24 -10.52
C PRO A 63 -12.54 -25.73 -10.65
N ASN A 64 -13.29 -25.14 -9.72
CA ASN A 64 -13.63 -23.71 -9.73
C ASN A 64 -13.14 -22.96 -8.48
N VAL A 65 -12.25 -23.57 -7.69
CA VAL A 65 -11.71 -22.97 -6.46
C VAL A 65 -10.23 -22.65 -6.63
N LEU A 66 -9.88 -21.42 -6.28
CA LEU A 66 -8.51 -20.92 -6.20
C LEU A 66 -8.26 -20.46 -4.76
N VAL A 67 -7.17 -20.93 -4.15
CA VAL A 67 -6.85 -20.61 -2.75
C VAL A 67 -5.64 -19.69 -2.70
N PHE A 68 -5.81 -18.53 -2.04
CA PHE A 68 -4.72 -17.61 -1.74
C PHE A 68 -4.37 -17.65 -0.25
N CYS A 69 -3.09 -17.72 0.06
CA CYS A 69 -2.56 -17.62 1.41
C CYS A 69 -1.58 -16.46 1.51
N THR A 70 -1.63 -15.70 2.61
CA THR A 70 -0.68 -14.62 2.87
C THR A 70 0.15 -14.92 4.12
N SER A 71 1.47 -14.79 4.04
CA SER A 71 2.38 -14.98 5.18
C SER A 71 3.26 -13.76 5.43
N LEU A 72 3.71 -13.59 6.67
CA LEU A 72 4.69 -12.56 7.01
C LEU A 72 6.11 -13.05 6.65
N ALA A 73 6.95 -12.14 6.15
CA ALA A 73 8.37 -12.42 5.90
C ALA A 73 9.05 -12.96 7.16
N GLY A 74 9.89 -13.99 7.00
CA GLY A 74 10.65 -14.61 8.09
C GLY A 74 9.84 -15.54 9.01
N GLN A 75 8.53 -15.70 8.81
CA GLN A 75 7.76 -16.72 9.52
C GLN A 75 8.04 -18.11 8.92
N PRO A 76 8.52 -19.09 9.72
CA PRO A 76 8.80 -20.42 9.22
C PRO A 76 7.49 -21.11 8.81
N LEU A 77 7.35 -21.40 7.53
CA LEU A 77 6.28 -22.24 7.00
C LEU A 77 6.77 -23.68 6.91
N GLN A 78 5.87 -24.64 7.15
CA GLN A 78 6.21 -26.05 7.02
C GLN A 78 6.62 -26.36 5.57
N PRO A 79 7.73 -27.09 5.33
CA PRO A 79 8.18 -27.42 3.97
C PRO A 79 7.10 -28.13 3.13
N ARG A 80 6.33 -29.03 3.76
CA ARG A 80 5.20 -29.73 3.13
C ARG A 80 4.12 -28.80 2.60
N PHE A 81 3.92 -27.63 3.23
CA PHE A 81 2.96 -26.65 2.74
C PHE A 81 3.48 -25.92 1.49
N LEU A 82 4.79 -25.63 1.44
CA LEU A 82 5.42 -24.98 0.30
C LEU A 82 5.40 -25.87 -0.95
N GLU A 83 5.63 -27.18 -0.79
CA GLU A 83 5.54 -28.16 -1.89
C GLU A 83 4.13 -28.25 -2.51
N GLN A 84 3.10 -27.89 -1.74
CA GLN A 84 1.72 -27.86 -2.20
C GLN A 84 1.31 -26.53 -2.86
N CYS A 85 2.18 -25.52 -2.84
CA CYS A 85 1.92 -24.25 -3.50
C CYS A 85 2.27 -24.37 -4.99
N ALA A 86 1.39 -23.89 -5.86
CA ALA A 86 1.71 -23.75 -7.28
C ALA A 86 2.61 -22.55 -7.54
N LEU A 87 2.42 -21.47 -6.78
CA LEU A 87 3.19 -20.25 -6.89
C LEU A 87 3.47 -19.69 -5.49
N VAL A 88 4.72 -19.28 -5.28
CA VAL A 88 5.15 -18.57 -4.07
C VAL A 88 5.72 -17.23 -4.50
N VAL A 89 5.04 -16.14 -4.14
CA VAL A 89 5.46 -14.75 -4.45
C VAL A 89 5.91 -14.06 -3.18
N GLN A 90 7.06 -13.40 -3.20
CA GLN A 90 7.53 -12.54 -2.11
C GLN A 90 7.36 -11.06 -2.49
N LEU A 91 6.51 -10.34 -1.77
CA LEU A 91 6.37 -8.90 -1.93
C LEU A 91 7.49 -8.17 -1.15
N PRO A 92 8.26 -7.29 -1.81
CA PRO A 92 9.29 -6.51 -1.16
C PRO A 92 8.71 -5.43 -0.23
N THR A 93 9.58 -4.78 0.54
CA THR A 93 9.23 -3.53 1.22
C THR A 93 8.82 -2.48 0.18
N PRO A 94 7.83 -1.63 0.49
CA PRO A 94 7.33 -0.65 -0.46
C PRO A 94 8.40 0.40 -0.75
N THR A 95 8.85 0.47 -2.00
CA THR A 95 9.84 1.48 -2.45
C THR A 95 9.27 2.89 -2.33
N VAL A 96 10.13 3.91 -2.29
CA VAL A 96 9.74 5.33 -2.36
C VAL A 96 8.79 5.62 -3.53
N ALA A 97 9.01 5.02 -4.70
CA ALA A 97 8.14 5.20 -5.87
C ALA A 97 6.68 4.74 -5.59
N HIS A 98 6.50 3.66 -4.83
CA HIS A 98 5.18 3.18 -4.43
C HIS A 98 4.53 4.14 -3.41
N ARG A 99 5.28 4.60 -2.41
CA ARG A 99 4.79 5.62 -1.46
C ARG A 99 4.37 6.90 -2.17
N PHE A 100 5.19 7.38 -3.10
CA PHE A 100 4.87 8.52 -3.96
C PHE A 100 3.60 8.27 -4.78
N SER A 101 3.44 7.08 -5.38
CA SER A 101 2.26 6.77 -6.19
C SER A 101 0.95 6.82 -5.39
N LEU A 102 0.96 6.35 -4.14
CA LEU A 102 -0.18 6.45 -3.24
C LEU A 102 -0.48 7.89 -2.84
N LEU A 103 0.55 8.64 -2.43
CA LEU A 103 0.39 10.05 -2.09
C LEU A 103 -0.11 10.86 -3.27
N ARG A 104 0.49 10.70 -4.45
CA ARG A 104 0.04 11.35 -5.70
C ARG A 104 -1.42 11.08 -5.96
N ARG A 105 -1.89 9.82 -5.81
CA ARG A 105 -3.30 9.48 -5.96
C ARG A 105 -4.18 10.24 -4.98
N GLN A 106 -3.83 10.25 -3.69
CA GLN A 106 -4.60 10.98 -2.68
C GLN A 106 -4.64 12.48 -3.00
N PHE A 107 -3.49 13.11 -3.26
CA PHE A 107 -3.45 14.53 -3.63
C PHE A 107 -4.27 14.82 -4.89
N GLN A 108 -4.22 13.94 -5.89
CA GLN A 108 -5.02 14.08 -7.12
C GLN A 108 -6.52 14.07 -6.81
N GLU A 109 -6.97 13.18 -5.93
CA GLU A 109 -8.38 13.13 -5.51
C GLU A 109 -8.81 14.43 -4.82
N PHE A 110 -7.96 15.01 -3.95
CA PHE A 110 -8.26 16.29 -3.30
C PHE A 110 -8.22 17.49 -4.26
N VAL A 111 -7.38 17.44 -5.29
CA VAL A 111 -7.38 18.43 -6.39
C VAL A 111 -8.68 18.32 -7.20
N TRP A 112 -9.11 17.11 -7.57
CA TRP A 112 -10.39 16.91 -8.28
C TRP A 112 -11.61 17.34 -7.47
N LEU A 113 -11.56 17.23 -6.14
CA LEU A 113 -12.60 17.70 -5.24
C LEU A 113 -12.56 19.23 -5.03
N ASN A 114 -11.64 19.96 -5.67
CA ASN A 114 -11.39 21.39 -5.49
C ASN A 114 -11.11 21.79 -4.02
N ILE A 115 -10.64 20.85 -3.21
CA ILE A 115 -10.20 21.13 -1.83
C ILE A 115 -8.80 21.76 -1.86
N ILE A 116 -7.94 21.25 -2.75
CA ILE A 116 -6.61 21.82 -3.00
C ILE A 116 -6.70 22.71 -4.24
N THR A 117 -6.54 24.02 -4.06
CA THR A 117 -6.60 25.06 -5.10
C THR A 117 -5.20 25.59 -5.40
N GLY A 118 -4.96 26.16 -6.58
CA GLY A 118 -3.64 26.68 -6.97
C GLY A 118 -2.81 25.75 -7.87
N TYR A 119 -3.46 24.75 -8.47
CA TYR A 119 -2.97 24.10 -9.67
C TYR A 119 -3.82 24.62 -10.83
N ASP A 120 -3.25 25.49 -11.66
CA ASP A 120 -4.01 26.17 -12.72
C ASP A 120 -4.62 25.15 -13.71
N ASN A 121 -5.95 25.22 -13.82
CA ASN A 121 -6.85 24.56 -14.76
C ASN A 121 -7.27 23.12 -14.45
N ASP A 122 -8.59 22.94 -14.57
CA ASP A 122 -9.50 21.83 -14.24
C ASP A 122 -9.15 20.43 -14.80
N LEU A 123 -7.97 20.23 -15.40
CA LEU A 123 -7.57 19.00 -16.10
C LEU A 123 -6.11 18.60 -15.91
N SER A 124 -5.34 19.33 -15.11
CA SER A 124 -3.92 19.03 -14.95
C SER A 124 -3.74 17.86 -13.97
N GLU A 125 -3.20 16.75 -14.46
CA GLU A 125 -2.78 15.63 -13.62
C GLU A 125 -1.46 15.97 -12.92
N LEU A 126 -1.35 15.66 -11.63
CA LEU A 126 -0.08 15.72 -10.91
C LEU A 126 0.98 14.88 -11.62
N PRO A 127 2.27 15.27 -11.62
CA PRO A 127 3.32 14.58 -12.36
C PRO A 127 3.57 13.14 -11.86
N CYS A 128 3.96 12.25 -12.77
CA CYS A 128 4.39 10.90 -12.42
C CYS A 128 5.73 10.88 -11.67
N TYR A 129 6.07 9.74 -11.05
CA TYR A 129 7.28 9.60 -10.24
C TYR A 129 8.56 9.99 -10.99
N ALA A 130 8.65 9.66 -12.29
CA ALA A 130 9.82 9.99 -13.10
C ALA A 130 10.02 11.51 -13.23
N VAL A 131 8.95 12.25 -13.52
CA VAL A 131 8.97 13.72 -13.63
C VAL A 131 9.23 14.35 -12.26
N ALA A 132 8.56 13.86 -11.21
CA ALA A 132 8.77 14.33 -9.84
C ALA A 132 10.21 14.12 -9.37
N LYS A 133 10.84 12.99 -9.73
CA LYS A 133 12.25 12.70 -9.43
C LYS A 133 13.19 13.68 -10.12
N LEU A 134 12.94 14.00 -11.39
CA LEU A 134 13.72 15.02 -12.10
C LEU A 134 13.55 16.41 -11.46
N GLN A 135 12.31 16.81 -11.17
CA GLN A 135 12.03 18.09 -10.50
C GLN A 135 12.73 18.19 -9.13
N TYR A 136 12.71 17.10 -8.36
CA TYR A 136 13.40 17.01 -7.07
C TYR A 136 14.92 17.10 -7.23
N SER A 137 15.51 16.41 -8.21
CA SER A 137 16.94 16.48 -8.51
C SER A 137 17.40 17.89 -8.91
N VAL A 138 16.57 18.62 -9.66
CA VAL A 138 16.85 19.99 -10.12
C VAL A 138 16.44 21.05 -9.08
N ARG A 139 15.91 20.64 -7.91
CA ARG A 139 15.41 21.53 -6.84
C ARG A 139 14.35 22.53 -7.31
N ILE A 140 13.53 22.12 -8.28
CA ILE A 140 12.36 22.91 -8.71
C ILE A 140 11.27 22.74 -7.67
N VAL A 141 10.72 23.84 -7.17
CA VAL A 141 9.54 23.83 -6.30
C VAL A 141 8.32 23.59 -7.18
N ALA A 142 7.86 22.35 -7.21
CA ALA A 142 6.74 21.87 -8.01
C ALA A 142 5.95 20.87 -7.18
N PRO A 143 4.66 20.66 -7.45
CA PRO A 143 3.85 19.73 -6.65
C PRO A 143 4.42 18.30 -6.64
N GLY A 144 5.03 17.87 -7.75
CA GLY A 144 5.72 16.58 -7.83
C GLY A 144 6.93 16.47 -6.90
N SER A 145 7.80 17.47 -6.87
CA SER A 145 8.99 17.45 -6.01
C SER A 145 8.63 17.56 -4.53
N LEU A 146 7.59 18.32 -4.18
CA LEU A 146 7.07 18.43 -2.81
C LEU A 146 6.49 17.10 -2.30
N ILE A 147 5.64 16.45 -3.11
CA ILE A 147 5.09 15.13 -2.75
C ILE A 147 6.21 14.08 -2.66
N LEU A 148 7.22 14.15 -3.54
CA LEU A 148 8.37 13.25 -3.49
C LEU A 148 9.24 13.49 -2.26
N ALA A 149 9.46 14.74 -1.86
CA ALA A 149 10.13 15.07 -0.61
C ALA A 149 9.40 14.41 0.57
N LEU A 150 8.08 14.54 0.63
CA LEU A 150 7.25 13.90 1.66
C LEU A 150 7.36 12.37 1.62
N ALA A 151 7.36 11.76 0.44
CA ALA A 151 7.52 10.30 0.29
C ALA A 151 8.88 9.78 0.78
N ASN A 152 9.94 10.58 0.64
CA ASN A 152 11.29 10.28 1.15
C ASN A 152 11.37 10.38 2.69
N HIS A 153 10.57 11.26 3.30
CA HIS A 153 10.52 11.41 4.76
C HIS A 153 9.76 10.28 5.47
N ILE A 154 8.98 9.48 4.74
CA ILE A 154 8.28 8.31 5.31
C ILE A 154 9.25 7.14 5.46
N PRO A 155 9.41 6.57 6.68
CA PRO A 155 10.30 5.43 6.89
C PRO A 155 9.75 4.14 6.27
N ASP A 156 10.66 3.26 5.87
CA ASP A 156 10.36 2.02 5.14
C ASP A 156 9.60 0.97 5.98
N ASP A 157 9.60 1.12 7.30
CA ASP A 157 8.88 0.27 8.25
C ASP A 157 7.36 0.53 8.26
N ARG A 158 6.91 1.64 7.66
CA ARG A 158 5.50 2.03 7.68
C ARG A 158 4.69 1.21 6.69
N PRO A 159 3.52 0.69 7.12
CA PRO A 159 2.66 -0.07 6.24
C PRO A 159 2.08 0.83 5.15
N LEU A 160 1.84 0.29 3.94
CA LEU A 160 1.24 1.05 2.84
C LEU A 160 -0.13 1.65 3.22
N ARG A 161 -0.89 0.96 4.08
CA ARG A 161 -2.16 1.46 4.62
C ARG A 161 -2.00 2.77 5.41
N PHE A 162 -0.87 2.98 6.08
CA PHE A 162 -0.60 4.23 6.78
C PHE A 162 -0.47 5.37 5.78
N VAL A 163 0.33 5.18 4.73
CA VAL A 163 0.49 6.16 3.64
C VAL A 163 -0.86 6.47 2.98
N ASP A 164 -1.62 5.43 2.66
CA ASP A 164 -2.96 5.51 2.05
C ASP A 164 -4.04 6.19 2.92
N GLN A 165 -3.76 6.41 4.21
CA GLN A 165 -4.66 7.14 5.12
C GLN A 165 -4.11 8.50 5.54
N MET A 166 -2.87 8.83 5.17
CA MET A 166 -2.14 9.96 5.71
C MET A 166 -2.77 11.31 5.38
N LEU A 167 -3.15 11.53 4.12
CA LEU A 167 -3.76 12.80 3.69
C LEU A 167 -5.15 12.99 4.30
N TYR A 168 -5.97 11.94 4.30
CA TYR A 168 -7.33 11.97 4.89
C TYR A 168 -7.34 12.19 6.40
N ARG A 169 -6.23 11.92 7.11
CA ARG A 169 -6.13 12.16 8.55
C ARG A 169 -5.54 13.53 8.90
N SER A 170 -4.69 14.06 8.03
CA SER A 170 -3.97 15.31 8.28
C SER A 170 -4.75 16.53 7.81
N LEU A 171 -5.42 16.45 6.65
CA LEU A 171 -6.09 17.59 6.06
C LEU A 171 -7.37 18.04 6.79
N PRO A 172 -8.22 17.15 7.36
CA PRO A 172 -9.45 17.58 8.05
C PRO A 172 -9.21 18.51 9.24
N SER A 173 -8.07 18.41 9.93
CA SER A 173 -7.68 19.32 11.00
C SER A 173 -7.59 20.78 10.56
N PHE A 174 -7.41 21.02 9.26
CA PHE A 174 -7.29 22.34 8.67
C PHE A 174 -8.57 22.81 7.95
N LEU A 175 -9.47 21.87 7.61
CA LEU A 175 -10.72 22.14 6.89
C LEU A 175 -11.85 22.66 7.81
N GLU A 176 -11.52 23.23 8.97
CA GLU A 176 -12.55 23.85 9.80
C GLU A 176 -13.32 24.91 9.00
N PRO A 177 -14.67 24.93 9.09
CA PRO A 177 -15.58 25.60 8.15
C PRO A 177 -15.50 27.14 8.11
N SER A 178 -14.54 27.74 8.81
CA SER A 178 -14.37 29.18 8.95
C SER A 178 -13.55 29.84 7.83
N SER A 179 -12.90 29.06 6.95
CA SER A 179 -12.11 29.60 5.84
C SER A 179 -12.52 28.96 4.51
N GLY A 180 -13.55 29.51 3.86
CA GLY A 180 -14.06 29.08 2.55
C GLY A 180 -13.10 29.30 1.36
N SER A 181 -11.79 29.32 1.61
CA SER A 181 -10.74 29.40 0.59
C SER A 181 -10.06 28.03 0.52
N GLY A 182 -10.03 27.42 -0.67
CA GLY A 182 -9.29 26.18 -0.89
C GLY A 182 -7.81 26.30 -0.47
N CYS A 183 -7.19 25.15 -0.20
CA CYS A 183 -5.83 25.05 0.32
C CYS A 183 -4.80 24.95 -0.82
N SER A 184 -3.67 25.65 -0.75
CA SER A 184 -2.61 25.43 -1.74
C SER A 184 -1.92 24.07 -1.55
N ILE A 185 -1.41 23.48 -2.63
CA ILE A 185 -0.71 22.19 -2.56
C ILE A 185 0.51 22.24 -1.64
N GLU A 186 1.18 23.39 -1.54
CA GLU A 186 2.31 23.61 -0.65
C GLU A 186 1.89 23.53 0.82
N ILE A 187 0.78 24.19 1.17
CA ILE A 187 0.21 24.16 2.52
C ILE A 187 -0.27 22.74 2.87
N ALA A 188 -0.93 22.06 1.93
CA ALA A 188 -1.39 20.68 2.14
C ALA A 188 -0.21 19.72 2.40
N VAL A 189 0.90 19.86 1.67
CA VAL A 189 2.12 19.08 1.90
C VAL A 189 2.74 19.41 3.26
N ASP A 190 2.81 20.69 3.65
CA ASP A 190 3.35 21.10 4.95
C ASP A 190 2.54 20.56 6.14
N ILE A 191 1.20 20.64 6.08
CA ILE A 191 0.31 20.06 7.09
C ILE A 191 0.53 18.55 7.20
N THR A 192 0.63 17.87 6.06
CA THR A 192 0.86 16.42 6.00
C THR A 192 2.23 16.04 6.57
N ALA A 193 3.26 16.86 6.32
CA ALA A 193 4.60 16.68 6.89
C ALA A 193 4.62 16.90 8.42
N LYS A 194 3.89 17.91 8.92
CA LYS A 194 3.70 18.13 10.37
C LYS A 194 3.00 16.95 11.02
N TYR A 195 1.94 16.42 10.40
CA TYR A 195 1.27 15.21 10.87
C TYR A 195 2.22 14.01 10.91
N LEU A 196 3.05 13.81 9.87
CA LEU A 196 4.05 12.75 9.87
C LEU A 196 4.97 12.85 11.07
N ASN A 197 5.57 14.02 11.28
CA ASN A 197 6.49 14.27 12.38
C ASN A 197 5.81 14.02 13.72
N HIS A 198 4.57 14.47 13.89
CA HIS A 198 3.79 14.19 15.09
C HIS A 198 3.60 12.68 15.32
N VAL A 199 3.22 11.91 14.30
CA VAL A 199 3.04 10.45 14.40
C VAL A 199 4.36 9.73 14.69
N LEU A 200 5.46 10.20 14.12
CA LEU A 200 6.79 9.63 14.35
C LEU A 200 7.26 9.87 15.80
N VAL A 201 7.04 11.08 16.33
CA VAL A 201 7.41 11.44 17.71
C VAL A 201 6.48 10.79 18.75
N SER A 202 5.18 10.66 18.46
CA SER A 202 4.19 10.08 19.37
C SER A 202 4.20 8.54 19.43
N GLY A 203 5.13 7.87 18.75
CA GLY A 203 5.30 6.42 18.82
C GLY A 203 4.11 5.62 18.28
N GLY A 204 3.31 6.19 17.38
CA GLY A 204 2.15 5.51 16.80
C GLY A 204 0.91 5.45 17.69
N LYS A 205 0.84 6.23 18.78
CA LYS A 205 -0.45 6.52 19.42
C LYS A 205 -1.18 7.56 18.57
N ASP A 206 -2.12 7.10 17.76
CA ASP A 206 -3.09 7.90 17.00
C ASP A 206 -3.86 8.83 17.96
N LYS A 207 -3.27 9.98 18.29
CA LYS A 207 -3.99 11.14 18.80
C LYS A 207 -3.88 12.19 17.72
N THR A 208 -5.01 12.46 17.07
CA THR A 208 -5.16 13.64 16.22
C THR A 208 -4.77 14.86 17.03
N PRO A 209 -3.91 15.76 16.52
CA PRO A 209 -3.72 17.06 17.14
C PRO A 209 -5.08 17.79 17.10
N HIS A 210 -5.57 18.15 18.28
CA HIS A 210 -6.63 19.14 18.45
C HIS A 210 -6.02 20.53 18.36
#